data_AF-A0A0K0G654-F1
#
_entry.id   AF-A0A0K0G654-F1
#
_cell.length_a   1.000
_cell.length_b   1.000
_cell.length_c   1.000
_cell.angle_alpha   90.00
_cell.angle_beta   90.00
_cell.angle_gamma   90.00
#
_symmetry.space_group_name_H-M   'P 1'
#
loop_
_entity.id
_entity.type
_entity.pdbx_description
1 polymer ?
#
loop_
_entity_poly.entity_id
_entity_poly.type
_entity_poly.pdbx_seq_one_letter_code
_entity_poly.pdbx_strand_id
1 'polypeptide(L)' 'MYTVGMDLDSRAYFTAATIIIAVPTGVKVFSGITGVMLSNSSLDIILHDTYYVVSHFHYVLSLGAVFALFCAVSL' A
#
# COMPACT_ATOMS: atom_id res chain seq x y z
N MET A 1 -2.17 2.95 -11.50
CA MET A 1 -1.64 4.06 -12.34
C MET A 1 -0.33 3.72 -13.03
N TYR A 2 0.44 2.74 -12.54
CA TYR A 2 1.67 2.30 -13.22
C TYR A 2 1.42 1.54 -14.53
N THR A 3 0.16 1.16 -14.81
CA THR A 3 -0.31 0.46 -16.01
C THR A 3 -0.79 1.38 -17.14
N VAL A 4 -0.87 2.70 -16.92
CA VAL A 4 -1.44 3.68 -17.87
C VAL A 4 -0.38 4.28 -18.81
N GLY A 5 0.81 3.68 -18.90
CA GLY A 5 1.85 4.06 -19.87
C GLY A 5 2.78 5.21 -19.49
N MET A 6 2.97 5.49 -18.19
CA MET A 6 3.97 6.46 -17.72
C MET A 6 5.42 6.04 -18.03
N ASP A 7 6.30 7.03 -18.24
CA ASP A 7 7.73 6.86 -18.45
C ASP A 7 8.44 6.14 -17.28
N LEU A 8 9.55 5.47 -17.59
CA LEU A 8 10.30 4.62 -16.64
C LEU A 8 10.82 5.40 -15.43
N ASP A 9 11.23 6.65 -15.62
CA ASP A 9 11.77 7.50 -14.56
C ASP A 9 10.68 7.90 -13.56
N SER A 10 9.48 8.25 -14.03
CA SER A 10 8.33 8.52 -13.18
C SER A 10 7.90 7.27 -12.39
N ARG A 11 7.89 6.09 -13.02
CA ARG A 11 7.56 4.83 -12.35
C ARG A 11 8.57 4.48 -11.26
N ALA A 12 9.86 4.68 -11.52
CA ALA A 12 10.93 4.47 -10.54
C ALA A 12 10.84 5.45 -9.37
N TYR A 13 10.58 6.74 -9.65
CA TYR A 13 10.41 7.76 -8.63
C TYR A 13 9.25 7.45 -7.68
N PHE A 14 8.06 7.13 -8.22
CA PHE A 14 6.90 6.83 -7.40
C PHE A 14 7.03 5.49 -6.66
N THR A 15 7.69 4.48 -7.25
CA THR A 15 8.04 3.22 -6.57
C THR A 15 8.96 3.49 -5.38
N ALA A 16 10.05 4.24 -5.58
CA ALA A 16 10.98 4.59 -4.51
C ALA A 16 10.31 5.42 -3.41
N ALA A 17 9.51 6.43 -3.78
CA ALA A 17 8.79 7.26 -2.82
C ALA A 17 7.82 6.45 -1.95
N THR A 18 7.12 5.47 -2.52
CA THR A 18 6.18 4.63 -1.77
C THR A 18 6.89 3.60 -0.89
N ILE A 19 8.04 3.06 -1.30
CA ILE A 19 8.91 2.24 -0.43
C ILE A 19 9.43 3.09 0.75
N ILE A 20 9.89 4.31 0.50
CA ILE A 20 10.41 5.21 1.53
C ILE A 20 9.33 5.59 2.54
N ILE A 21 8.08 5.78 2.12
CA ILE A 21 6.95 6.05 3.01
C ILE A 21 6.53 4.79 3.79
N ALA A 22 6.59 3.61 3.17
CA ALA A 22 6.25 2.34 3.81
C ALA A 22 7.19 1.96 4.98
N VAL A 23 8.43 2.45 4.99
CA VAL A 23 9.41 2.20 6.06
C VAL A 23 9.00 2.85 7.41
N PRO A 24 8.71 4.17 7.49
CA PRO A 24 8.23 4.80 8.72
C PRO A 24 6.74 4.56 9.01
N THR A 25 5.90 4.35 7.98
CA THR A 25 4.45 4.18 8.18
C THR A 25 3.98 2.73 8.21
N GLY A 26 4.85 1.73 8.34
CA GLY A 26 4.42 0.34 8.47
C GLY A 26 3.54 0.13 9.72
N VAL A 27 2.22 0.37 9.61
CA VAL A 27 1.28 0.73 10.70
C VAL A 27 1.24 -0.21 11.94
N LYS A 28 1.92 -1.37 11.94
CA LYS A 28 2.65 -1.97 13.09
C LYS A 28 3.32 -3.32 12.70
N VAL A 29 4.38 -3.29 11.87
CA VAL A 29 5.17 -4.47 11.38
C VAL A 29 4.54 -5.29 10.24
N PHE A 30 3.26 -5.66 10.27
CA PHE A 30 2.70 -6.61 9.27
C PHE A 30 2.09 -5.97 8.00
N SER A 31 1.53 -4.77 8.09
CA SER A 31 0.90 -4.12 6.93
C SER A 31 1.90 -3.51 5.95
N GLY A 32 3.08 -3.09 6.42
CA GLY A 32 4.10 -2.45 5.59
C GLY A 32 4.74 -3.38 4.56
N ILE A 33 4.87 -4.67 4.88
CA ILE A 33 5.49 -5.68 4.02
C ILE A 33 4.68 -5.90 2.73
N THR A 34 3.34 -5.93 2.84
CA THR A 34 2.45 -6.02 1.68
C THR A 34 2.43 -4.72 0.85
N GLY A 35 2.66 -3.57 1.49
CA GLY A 35 2.75 -2.27 0.82
C GLY A 35 4.05 -2.09 0.02
N VAL A 36 5.18 -2.59 0.51
CA VAL A 36 6.44 -2.65 -0.25
C VAL A 36 6.30 -3.55 -1.48
N MET A 37 5.50 -4.62 -1.38
CA MET A 37 5.19 -5.52 -2.49
C MET A 37 4.38 -4.82 -3.59
N LEU A 38 3.28 -4.14 -3.23
CA LEU A 38 2.41 -3.42 -4.17
C LEU A 38 3.04 -2.11 -4.71
N SER A 39 4.00 -1.53 -3.98
CA SER A 39 4.78 -0.37 -4.41
C SER A 39 5.65 -0.66 -5.63
N ASN A 40 5.94 -1.94 -5.92
CA ASN A 40 6.79 -2.32 -7.03
C ASN A 40 6.05 -2.25 -8.38
N SER A 41 6.50 -1.34 -9.25
CA SER A 41 5.95 -1.12 -10.60
C SER A 41 5.86 -2.38 -11.48
N SER A 42 6.75 -3.37 -11.30
CA SER A 42 6.73 -4.61 -12.10
C SER A 42 5.66 -5.60 -11.63
N LEU A 43 5.36 -5.59 -10.33
CA LEU A 43 4.36 -6.48 -9.71
C LEU A 43 2.97 -5.88 -9.74
N ASP A 44 2.87 -4.55 -9.73
CA ASP A 44 1.61 -3.84 -9.99
C ASP A 44 1.03 -4.23 -11.35
N ILE A 45 1.83 -4.45 -12.41
CA ILE A 45 1.30 -4.87 -13.73
C ILE A 45 0.55 -6.21 -13.67
N ILE A 46 0.98 -7.15 -12.82
CA ILE A 46 0.41 -8.51 -12.75
C ILE A 46 -0.74 -8.56 -11.73
N LEU A 47 -0.67 -7.74 -10.68
CA LEU A 47 -1.61 -7.75 -9.57
C LEU A 47 -2.68 -6.67 -9.68
N HIS A 48 -2.56 -5.73 -10.63
CA HIS A 48 -3.55 -4.69 -10.90
C HIS A 48 -4.92 -5.34 -11.14
N ASP A 49 -5.96 -4.78 -10.54
CA ASP A 49 -7.35 -5.23 -10.68
C ASP A 49 -7.66 -6.65 -10.17
N THR A 50 -6.71 -7.29 -9.49
CA THR A 50 -6.94 -8.57 -8.80
C THR A 50 -7.35 -8.36 -7.35
N TYR A 51 -7.89 -9.42 -6.73
CA TYR A 51 -8.25 -9.43 -5.31
C TYR A 51 -7.07 -9.14 -4.36
N TYR A 52 -5.82 -9.18 -4.85
CA TYR A 52 -4.64 -8.84 -4.06
C TYR A 52 -4.60 -7.34 -3.69
N VAL A 53 -5.08 -6.46 -4.57
CA VAL A 53 -5.17 -5.01 -4.29
C VAL A 53 -6.29 -4.73 -3.29
N VAL A 54 -7.46 -5.36 -3.49
CA VAL A 54 -8.61 -5.24 -2.58
C VAL A 54 -8.26 -5.71 -1.16
N SER A 55 -7.55 -6.83 -1.02
CA SER A 55 -7.16 -7.38 0.28
C SER A 55 -6.11 -6.51 0.97
N HIS A 56 -5.16 -5.96 0.22
CA HIS A 56 -4.18 -5.00 0.73
C HIS A 56 -4.85 -3.74 1.32
N PHE A 57 -5.80 -3.14 0.58
CA PHE A 57 -6.53 -1.96 1.07
C PHE A 57 -7.42 -2.27 2.27
N HIS A 58 -8.16 -3.39 2.26
CA HIS A 58 -8.99 -3.77 3.42
C HIS A 58 -8.14 -4.06 4.66
N TYR A 59 -6.95 -4.65 4.51
CA TYR A 59 -6.05 -4.89 5.63
C TYR A 59 -5.54 -3.56 6.25
N VAL A 60 -5.15 -2.59 5.42
CA VAL A 60 -4.68 -1.28 5.89
C VAL A 60 -5.81 -0.44 6.50
N LEU A 61 -6.94 -0.29 5.80
CA LEU A 61 -8.05 0.55 6.25
C LEU A 61 -8.85 -0.09 7.39
N SER A 62 -9.11 -1.39 7.34
CA SER A 62 -9.93 -2.03 8.38
C SER A 62 -9.17 -2.19 9.70
N LEU A 63 -7.87 -2.47 9.70
CA LEU A 63 -7.10 -2.55 10.95
C LEU A 63 -6.69 -1.17 11.47
N GLY A 64 -6.41 -0.21 10.59
CA GLY A 64 -6.07 1.15 10.99
C GLY A 64 -7.27 1.98 11.44
N ALA A 65 -8.32 2.06 10.62
CA ALA A 65 -9.44 2.99 10.85
C ALA A 65 -10.47 2.42 11.85
N VAL A 66 -10.81 1.13 11.78
CA VAL A 66 -11.82 0.54 12.68
C VAL A 66 -11.27 0.43 14.10
N PHE A 67 -10.00 0.03 14.27
CA PHE A 67 -9.36 -0.01 15.58
C PHE A 67 -9.23 1.40 16.20
N ALA A 68 -8.92 2.42 15.39
CA ALA A 68 -8.89 3.81 15.84
C ALA A 68 -10.29 4.31 16.25
N LEU A 69 -11.35 3.95 15.52
CA LEU A 69 -12.73 4.30 15.87
C LEU A 69 -13.20 3.61 17.16
N PHE A 70 -12.90 2.32 17.34
CA PHE A 70 -13.21 1.63 18.61
C PHE A 70 -12.43 2.23 19.78
N CYS A 71 -11.17 2.61 19.59
CA CYS A 71 -10.39 3.28 20.64
C CYS A 71 -10.94 4.68 20.96
N ALA A 72 -11.41 5.43 19.96
CA ALA A 72 -11.94 6.79 20.13
C ALA A 72 -13.35 6.86 20.74
N VAL A 73 -14.17 5.80 20.59
CA VAL A 73 -15.51 5.72 21.19
C VAL A 73 -15.47 5.11 22.60
N SER A 74 -14.41 4.38 22.94
CA SER A 74 -14.29 3.63 24.20
C SER A 74 -13.41 4.32 25.25
N LEU A 75 -12.96 5.55 24.99
CA LEU A 75 -12.09 6.37 25.84
C LEU A 75 -12.69 7.76 26.05
#